data_AF-A0A1G0GV01-F1
#
_entry.id   AF-A0A1G0GV01-F1
#
_cell.length_a   1.000
_cell.length_b   1.000
_cell.length_c   1.000
_cell.angle_alpha   90.00
_cell.angle_beta   90.00
_cell.angle_gamma   90.00
#
_symmetry.space_group_name_H-M   'P 1'
#
loop_
_entity.id
_entity.type
_entity.pdbx_description
1 polymer ?
#
loop_
_entity_poly.entity_id
_entity_poly.type
_entity_poly.pdbx_seq_one_letter_code
_entity_poly.pdbx_strand_id
1 'polypeptide(L)'
;MLSKSFANEKLMPFPNAAWRSLLESVCRKIDKDDLGLQIISPFGFELLEDKNFLHKSIKRLYCYIGIPCTSILGCHLLKISNAFSKELMSSISEIGIKQSDIAILVVQDTFTLLHANNYQCHYSDKLIDIQAKIINNTILHDYANYIICTIDSIFSKKEEPKHFFENKRHRCRTYQLYIMLEKIFGYLLPPMSFFEKQKFCGLFKRIDNSIQMFYALPELYINASEDEIYVLNTLIIPRVALMQQAIQLGSDALIKLECDAYHIAEKLELAINKNIYENAVTKITTTYLNYIQTK
;
A
#
# COMPACT_ATOMS: atom_id res chain seq x y z
N MET A 1 -10.84 -34.23 -24.83
CA MET A 1 -11.47 -33.78 -23.56
C MET A 1 -10.65 -34.35 -22.42
N LEU A 2 -9.84 -33.52 -21.76
CA LEU A 2 -9.20 -33.87 -20.49
C LEU A 2 -9.71 -32.86 -19.47
N SER A 3 -10.45 -33.38 -18.51
CA SER A 3 -11.06 -32.65 -17.41
C SER A 3 -9.98 -31.95 -16.59
N LYS A 4 -9.94 -30.62 -16.65
CA LYS A 4 -9.32 -29.83 -15.60
C LYS A 4 -10.17 -30.01 -14.35
N SER A 5 -9.75 -30.95 -13.52
CA SER A 5 -10.06 -30.96 -12.10
C SER A 5 -9.58 -29.63 -11.51
N PHE A 6 -10.46 -28.63 -11.51
CA PHE A 6 -10.33 -27.52 -10.57
C PHE A 6 -10.75 -28.11 -9.23
N ALA A 7 -9.80 -28.76 -8.55
CA ALA A 7 -9.93 -28.91 -7.12
C ALA A 7 -10.13 -27.49 -6.58
N ASN A 8 -11.33 -27.20 -6.09
CA ASN A 8 -11.61 -26.09 -5.22
C ASN A 8 -10.83 -26.34 -3.92
N GLU A 9 -9.51 -26.18 -3.97
CA GLU A 9 -8.73 -25.98 -2.76
C GLU A 9 -9.27 -24.70 -2.16
N LYS A 10 -10.06 -24.89 -1.10
CA LYS A 10 -10.60 -23.80 -0.31
C LYS A 10 -9.40 -23.07 0.27
N LEU A 11 -8.97 -22.00 -0.40
CA LEU A 11 -7.84 -21.19 0.02
C LEU A 11 -8.07 -20.81 1.47
N MET A 12 -7.16 -21.26 2.35
CA MET A 12 -7.18 -20.82 3.72
C MET A 12 -6.96 -19.30 3.72
N PRO A 13 -7.70 -18.54 4.55
CA PRO A 13 -7.49 -17.10 4.64
C PRO A 13 -6.05 -16.81 5.05
N PHE A 14 -5.50 -15.72 4.52
CA PHE A 14 -4.19 -15.24 4.91
C PHE A 14 -4.17 -14.99 6.44
N PRO A 15 -3.17 -15.53 7.17
CA PRO A 15 -3.15 -15.47 8.63
C PRO A 15 -2.70 -14.09 9.13
N ASN A 16 -3.50 -13.04 8.88
CA ASN A 16 -3.10 -11.65 9.12
C ASN A 16 -2.71 -11.34 10.56
N ALA A 17 -3.39 -11.95 11.54
CA ALA A 17 -3.05 -11.80 12.95
C ALA A 17 -1.65 -12.35 13.24
N ALA A 18 -1.35 -13.56 12.78
CA ALA A 18 -0.04 -14.19 12.95
C ALA A 18 1.05 -13.44 12.17
N TRP A 19 0.75 -12.96 10.97
CA TRP A 19 1.64 -12.11 10.18
C TRP A 19 2.05 -10.85 10.94
N ARG A 20 1.10 -10.09 11.47
CA ARG A 20 1.39 -8.87 12.24
C ARG A 20 2.20 -9.17 13.50
N SER A 21 1.85 -10.23 14.25
CA SER A 21 2.61 -10.66 15.43
C SER A 21 4.04 -11.09 15.10
N LEU A 22 4.25 -11.75 13.96
CA LEU A 22 5.58 -12.09 13.48
C LEU A 22 6.39 -10.82 13.18
N LEU A 23 5.83 -9.86 12.45
CA LEU A 23 6.51 -8.61 12.12
C LEU A 23 6.93 -7.83 13.38
N GLU A 24 6.05 -7.73 14.38
CA GLU A 24 6.36 -7.12 15.67
C GLU A 24 7.46 -7.87 16.44
N SER A 25 7.44 -9.20 16.41
CA SER A 25 8.48 -10.05 17.00
C SER A 25 9.84 -9.80 16.33
N VAL A 26 9.88 -9.78 15.00
CA VAL A 26 11.08 -9.49 14.21
C VAL A 26 11.61 -8.10 14.53
N CYS A 27 10.76 -7.07 14.55
CA CYS A 27 11.16 -5.71 14.92
C CYS A 27 11.81 -5.66 16.30
N ARG A 28 11.22 -6.29 17.32
CA ARG A 28 11.81 -6.34 18.67
C ARG A 28 13.16 -7.06 18.71
N LYS A 29 13.35 -8.12 17.93
CA LYS A 29 14.63 -8.86 17.90
C LYS A 29 15.77 -8.04 17.30
N ILE A 30 15.47 -7.21 16.30
CA ILE A 30 16.48 -6.38 15.63
C ILE A 30 16.68 -5.02 16.30
N ASP A 31 15.76 -4.60 17.17
CA ASP A 31 15.82 -3.35 17.93
C ASP A 31 16.79 -3.46 19.11
N LYS A 32 18.07 -3.68 18.80
CA LYS A 32 19.13 -3.92 19.79
C LYS A 32 19.55 -2.68 20.56
N ASP A 33 19.34 -1.51 19.95
CA ASP A 33 19.76 -0.22 20.49
C ASP A 33 18.58 0.56 21.11
N ASP A 34 17.45 -0.12 21.36
CA ASP A 34 16.22 0.49 21.89
C ASP A 34 15.79 1.73 21.10
N LEU A 35 15.86 1.64 19.78
CA LEU A 35 15.51 2.72 18.85
C LEU A 35 14.00 3.00 18.86
N GLY A 36 13.20 2.08 19.41
CA GLY A 36 11.75 2.19 19.47
C GLY A 36 11.12 1.87 18.11
N LEU A 37 11.62 0.83 17.43
CA LEU A 37 11.16 0.47 16.09
C LEU A 37 9.68 0.11 16.09
N GLN A 38 8.92 0.73 15.19
CA GLN A 38 7.51 0.44 14.95
C GLN A 38 7.34 -0.25 13.60
N ILE A 39 6.30 -1.07 13.45
CA ILE A 39 6.02 -1.75 12.18
C ILE A 39 4.53 -1.85 11.88
N ILE A 40 4.19 -1.67 10.61
CA ILE A 40 2.87 -1.98 10.06
C ILE A 40 3.01 -2.75 8.75
N SER A 41 1.95 -3.49 8.42
CA SER A 41 1.79 -4.12 7.11
C SER A 41 0.42 -3.82 6.53
N PRO A 42 0.23 -2.63 5.95
CA PRO A 42 -1.05 -2.25 5.39
C PRO A 42 -1.27 -2.88 4.00
N PHE A 43 -2.51 -3.26 3.71
CA PHE A 43 -2.96 -3.70 2.39
C PHE A 43 -3.65 -2.57 1.60
N GLY A 44 -4.02 -1.48 2.28
CA GLY A 44 -4.84 -0.39 1.76
C GLY A 44 -6.35 -0.69 1.74
N PHE A 45 -6.72 -1.97 1.70
CA PHE A 45 -8.11 -2.43 1.66
C PHE A 45 -8.78 -2.50 3.04
N GLU A 46 -8.03 -2.31 4.12
CA GLU A 46 -8.58 -2.19 5.48
C GLU A 46 -9.65 -1.10 5.56
N LEU A 47 -9.46 0.00 4.82
CA LEU A 47 -10.41 1.12 4.69
C LEU A 47 -11.75 0.74 4.06
N LEU A 48 -11.83 -0.41 3.39
CA LEU A 48 -13.06 -0.95 2.83
C LEU A 48 -13.81 -1.85 3.81
N GLU A 49 -13.16 -2.24 4.92
CA GLU A 49 -13.64 -3.25 5.87
C GLU A 49 -13.95 -4.61 5.19
N ASP A 50 -13.41 -4.84 3.98
CA ASP A 50 -13.62 -6.06 3.20
C ASP A 50 -12.74 -7.19 3.72
N LYS A 51 -13.21 -7.93 4.74
CA LYS A 51 -12.50 -9.11 5.25
C LYS A 51 -12.39 -10.25 4.22
N ASN A 52 -13.21 -10.26 3.17
CA ASN A 52 -13.08 -11.27 2.11
C ASN A 52 -11.79 -11.11 1.30
N PHE A 53 -11.14 -9.94 1.36
CA PHE A 53 -9.83 -9.75 0.77
C PHE A 53 -8.78 -10.71 1.37
N LEU A 54 -8.87 -11.06 2.66
CA LEU A 54 -7.98 -12.04 3.28
C LEU A 54 -8.17 -13.46 2.74
N HIS A 55 -9.31 -13.76 2.12
CA HIS A 55 -9.57 -15.05 1.46
C HIS A 55 -9.07 -15.10 0.02
N LYS A 56 -8.56 -13.97 -0.53
CA LYS A 56 -7.90 -13.92 -1.83
C LYS A 56 -6.42 -14.28 -1.65
N SER A 57 -5.75 -14.74 -2.71
CA SER A 57 -4.28 -14.80 -2.67
C SER A 57 -3.70 -13.40 -2.62
N ILE A 58 -3.26 -13.02 -1.43
CA ILE A 58 -2.46 -11.84 -1.19
C ILE A 58 -1.08 -12.10 -1.76
N LYS A 59 -0.71 -11.35 -2.80
CA LYS A 59 0.59 -11.52 -3.49
C LYS A 59 1.63 -10.48 -3.11
N ARG A 60 1.24 -9.40 -2.44
CA ARG A 60 2.13 -8.29 -2.06
C ARG A 60 1.98 -8.04 -0.57
N LEU A 61 3.09 -8.12 0.14
CA LEU A 61 3.18 -7.91 1.58
C LEU A 61 4.10 -6.72 1.82
N TYR A 62 3.51 -5.59 2.21
CA TYR A 62 4.27 -4.39 2.55
C TYR A 62 4.67 -4.45 4.03
N CYS A 63 5.93 -4.18 4.34
CA CYS A 63 6.48 -4.14 5.69
C CYS A 63 7.10 -2.75 5.88
N TYR A 64 6.34 -1.84 6.46
CA TYR A 64 6.84 -0.50 6.74
C TYR A 64 7.39 -0.46 8.16
N ILE A 65 8.64 -0.02 8.31
CA ILE A 65 9.33 0.12 9.59
C ILE A 65 9.50 1.62 9.87
N GLY A 66 9.16 2.03 11.08
CA GLY A 66 9.20 3.40 11.53
C GLY A 66 10.24 3.53 12.63
N ILE A 67 11.16 4.47 12.44
CA ILE A 67 12.20 4.82 13.40
C ILE A 67 11.86 6.20 13.95
N PRO A 68 11.51 6.34 15.24
CA PRO A 68 11.21 7.62 15.86
C PRO A 68 12.33 8.65 15.60
N CYS A 69 11.94 9.89 15.27
CA CYS A 69 12.89 10.98 15.00
C CYS A 69 13.79 11.32 16.21
N THR A 70 13.39 10.94 17.42
CA THR A 70 14.23 11.04 18.62
C THR A 70 15.48 10.14 18.56
N SER A 71 15.50 9.16 17.65
CA SER A 71 16.55 8.13 17.51
C SER A 71 17.49 8.39 16.32
N ILE A 72 17.55 9.63 15.80
CA ILE A 72 18.18 10.00 14.51
C ILE A 72 19.71 9.80 14.43
N LEU A 73 20.45 9.86 15.55
CA LEU A 73 21.92 9.88 15.50
C LEU A 73 22.50 8.54 14.99
N GLY A 74 22.90 8.50 13.71
CA GLY A 74 23.61 7.36 13.09
C GLY A 74 22.73 6.27 12.48
N CYS A 75 21.41 6.48 12.40
CA CYS A 75 20.49 5.48 11.89
C CYS A 75 20.66 5.25 10.37
N HIS A 76 21.04 4.03 9.98
CA HIS A 76 21.12 3.62 8.58
C HIS A 76 19.87 2.83 8.17
N LEU A 77 18.93 3.47 7.49
CA LEU A 77 17.66 2.87 7.05
C LEU A 77 17.86 1.53 6.33
N LEU A 78 18.83 1.46 5.41
CA LEU A 78 19.18 0.24 4.70
C LEU A 78 19.75 -0.88 5.59
N LYS A 79 20.53 -0.56 6.63
CA LYS A 79 21.03 -1.58 7.57
C LYS A 79 19.87 -2.17 8.38
N ILE A 80 18.93 -1.34 8.83
CA ILE A 80 17.74 -1.78 9.56
C ILE A 80 16.86 -2.65 8.68
N SER A 81 16.54 -2.20 7.46
CA SER A 81 15.73 -2.98 6.53
C SER A 81 16.39 -4.32 6.14
N ASN A 82 17.71 -4.37 6.01
CA ASN A 82 18.46 -5.62 5.78
C ASN A 82 18.48 -6.56 7.00
N ALA A 83 18.63 -6.01 8.22
CA ALA A 83 18.54 -6.81 9.44
C ALA A 83 17.14 -7.39 9.60
N PHE A 84 16.12 -6.57 9.35
CA PHE A 84 14.71 -6.97 9.36
C PHE A 84 14.44 -8.06 8.32
N SER A 85 14.88 -7.87 7.07
CA SER A 85 14.65 -8.85 6.01
C SER A 85 15.27 -10.20 6.33
N LYS A 86 16.50 -10.23 6.84
CA LYS A 86 17.18 -11.47 7.24
C LYS A 86 16.41 -12.22 8.33
N GLU A 87 16.03 -11.53 9.40
CA GLU A 87 15.31 -12.13 10.52
C GLU A 87 13.89 -12.56 10.13
N LEU A 88 13.19 -11.75 9.32
CA LEU A 88 11.88 -12.10 8.77
C LEU A 88 11.97 -13.38 7.95
N MET A 89 12.93 -13.47 7.02
CA MET A 89 13.08 -14.64 6.17
C MET A 89 13.32 -15.90 7.01
N SER A 90 14.14 -15.84 8.07
CA SER A 90 14.36 -17.00 8.95
C SER A 90 13.13 -17.42 9.78
N SER A 91 12.21 -16.49 10.08
CA SER A 91 11.04 -16.77 10.91
C SER A 91 9.72 -16.91 10.15
N ILE A 92 9.67 -16.64 8.84
CA ILE A 92 8.39 -16.56 8.10
C ILE A 92 7.62 -17.90 8.04
N SER A 93 8.33 -19.02 8.16
CA SER A 93 7.70 -20.34 8.22
C SER A 93 6.92 -20.60 9.51
N GLU A 94 7.17 -19.83 10.58
CA GLU A 94 6.45 -19.93 11.87
C GLU A 94 4.95 -19.68 11.72
N ILE A 95 4.54 -18.97 10.66
CA ILE A 95 3.13 -18.65 10.36
C ILE A 95 2.60 -19.37 9.11
N GLY A 96 3.33 -20.36 8.60
CA GLY A 96 2.91 -21.18 7.46
C GLY A 96 3.17 -20.58 6.08
N ILE A 97 3.90 -19.46 5.97
CA ILE A 97 4.39 -18.95 4.68
C ILE A 97 5.74 -19.60 4.38
N LYS A 98 5.91 -20.22 3.21
CA LYS A 98 7.20 -20.83 2.84
C LYS A 98 8.10 -19.78 2.21
N GLN A 99 9.40 -19.84 2.53
CA GLN A 99 10.39 -18.98 1.87
C GLN A 99 10.41 -19.18 0.35
N SER A 100 10.16 -20.41 -0.12
CA SER A 100 10.08 -20.74 -1.55
C SER A 100 8.93 -20.04 -2.28
N ASP A 101 7.92 -19.55 -1.55
CA ASP A 101 6.80 -18.80 -2.13
C ASP A 101 7.15 -17.32 -2.28
N ILE A 102 8.32 -16.87 -1.84
CA ILE A 102 8.76 -15.47 -1.98
C ILE A 102 9.56 -15.36 -3.26
N ALA A 103 8.95 -14.76 -4.28
CA ALA A 103 9.56 -14.58 -5.59
C ALA A 103 10.39 -13.29 -5.64
N ILE A 104 9.92 -12.23 -4.97
CA ILE A 104 10.54 -10.91 -5.02
C ILE A 104 10.69 -10.34 -3.62
N LEU A 105 11.89 -9.88 -3.31
CA LEU A 105 12.18 -9.13 -2.09
C LEU A 105 12.61 -7.72 -2.46
N VAL A 106 11.93 -6.72 -1.92
CA VAL A 106 12.30 -5.31 -2.06
C VAL A 106 12.80 -4.82 -0.71
N VAL A 107 13.99 -4.23 -0.67
CA VAL A 107 14.58 -3.65 0.54
C VAL A 107 15.06 -2.24 0.20
N GLN A 108 14.46 -1.20 0.79
CA GLN A 108 14.80 0.20 0.49
C GLN A 108 14.92 0.45 -1.02
N ASP A 109 13.83 0.18 -1.74
CA ASP A 109 13.71 0.32 -3.20
C ASP A 109 14.62 -0.59 -4.06
N THR A 110 15.44 -1.44 -3.44
CA THR A 110 16.27 -2.41 -4.16
C THR A 110 15.50 -3.70 -4.40
N PHE A 111 15.21 -3.99 -5.67
CA PHE A 111 14.50 -5.20 -6.11
C PHE A 111 15.45 -6.38 -6.25
N THR A 112 15.14 -7.47 -5.54
CA THR A 112 15.84 -8.75 -5.66
C THR A 112 14.86 -9.81 -6.14
N LEU A 113 15.09 -10.35 -7.34
CA LEU A 113 14.39 -11.54 -7.82
C LEU A 113 15.04 -12.77 -7.18
N LEU A 114 14.24 -13.60 -6.51
CA LEU A 114 14.72 -14.81 -5.80
C LEU A 114 14.65 -16.07 -6.66
N HIS A 115 14.11 -15.95 -7.87
CA HIS A 115 14.07 -17.00 -8.89
C HIS A 115 14.75 -16.53 -10.17
N ALA A 116 14.99 -17.47 -11.09
CA ALA A 116 15.57 -17.17 -12.39
C ALA A 116 14.75 -16.15 -13.19
N ASN A 117 15.40 -15.39 -14.09
CA ASN A 117 14.76 -14.31 -14.85
C ASN A 117 13.58 -14.78 -15.73
N ASN A 118 13.57 -16.04 -16.17
CA ASN A 118 12.50 -16.64 -16.98
C ASN A 118 11.43 -17.36 -16.15
N TYR A 119 11.42 -17.16 -14.83
CA TYR A 119 10.47 -17.81 -13.94
C TYR A 119 9.03 -17.39 -14.24
N GLN A 120 8.13 -18.37 -14.22
CA GLN A 120 6.70 -18.16 -14.35
C GLN A 120 6.06 -18.21 -12.96
N CYS A 121 5.54 -17.07 -12.52
CA CYS A 121 5.00 -16.92 -11.18
C CYS A 121 3.77 -17.81 -10.95
N HIS A 122 3.77 -18.53 -9.84
CA HIS A 122 2.65 -19.30 -9.34
C HIS A 122 1.62 -18.41 -8.61
N TYR A 123 0.48 -19.02 -8.30
CA TYR A 123 -0.58 -18.34 -7.55
C TYR A 123 -0.22 -18.10 -6.08
N SER A 124 0.63 -18.96 -5.52
CA SER A 124 1.19 -18.86 -4.17
C SER A 124 2.28 -17.82 -4.04
N ASP A 125 2.86 -17.33 -5.14
CA ASP A 125 4.02 -16.44 -5.06
C ASP A 125 3.71 -15.10 -4.41
N LYS A 126 4.72 -14.58 -3.71
CA LYS A 126 4.69 -13.38 -2.90
C LYS A 126 5.82 -12.45 -3.28
N LEU A 127 5.51 -11.17 -3.23
CA LEU A 127 6.46 -10.07 -3.13
C LEU A 127 6.40 -9.54 -1.70
N ILE A 128 7.56 -9.39 -1.07
CA ILE A 128 7.70 -8.70 0.23
C ILE A 128 8.45 -7.39 -0.01
N ASP A 129 7.88 -6.27 0.42
CA ASP A 129 8.44 -4.92 0.24
C ASP A 129 8.72 -4.28 1.60
N ILE A 130 10.00 -4.16 1.95
CA ILE A 130 10.48 -3.72 3.26
C ILE A 130 11.06 -2.31 3.13
N GLN A 131 10.40 -1.36 3.78
CA GLN A 131 10.75 0.06 3.73
C GLN A 131 10.87 0.59 5.15
N ALA A 132 12.05 1.08 5.53
CA ALA A 132 12.26 1.77 6.80
C ALA A 132 12.35 3.28 6.61
N LYS A 133 11.74 4.05 7.51
CA LYS A 133 11.71 5.51 7.47
C LYS A 133 11.83 6.13 8.85
N ILE A 134 12.31 7.37 8.88
CA ILE A 134 12.20 8.20 10.07
C ILE A 134 10.75 8.69 10.17
N ILE A 135 10.15 8.55 11.36
CA ILE A 135 8.77 8.94 11.64
C ILE A 135 8.74 10.00 12.74
N ASN A 136 7.78 10.93 12.62
CA ASN A 136 7.66 12.03 13.58
C ASN A 136 6.80 11.66 14.78
N ASN A 137 5.90 10.69 14.62
CA ASN A 137 4.97 10.28 15.67
C ASN A 137 4.89 8.74 15.71
N THR A 138 3.73 8.17 15.37
CA THR A 138 3.57 6.73 15.17
C THR A 138 3.63 6.39 13.70
N ILE A 139 4.07 5.17 13.36
CA ILE A 139 4.13 4.73 11.97
C ILE A 139 2.75 4.70 11.29
N LEU A 140 1.69 4.46 12.07
CA LEU A 140 0.31 4.51 11.57
C LEU A 140 -0.10 5.94 11.20
N HIS A 141 0.35 6.92 11.97
CA HIS A 141 0.09 8.33 11.69
C HIS A 141 0.85 8.79 10.45
N ASP A 142 2.12 8.39 10.29
CA ASP A 142 2.90 8.64 9.09
C ASP A 142 2.30 7.97 7.84
N TYR A 143 1.81 6.74 7.96
CA TYR A 143 1.08 6.06 6.88
C TYR A 143 -0.23 6.78 6.53
N ALA A 144 -0.96 7.29 7.53
CA ALA A 144 -2.17 8.07 7.30
C ALA A 144 -1.84 9.38 6.54
N ASN A 145 -0.81 10.11 6.97
CA ASN A 145 -0.33 11.31 6.29
C ASN A 145 0.04 11.02 4.84
N TYR A 146 0.77 9.93 4.59
CA TYR A 146 1.11 9.49 3.24
C TYR A 146 -0.13 9.30 2.36
N ILE A 147 -1.14 8.54 2.82
CA ILE A 147 -2.38 8.34 2.04
C ILE A 147 -3.07 9.68 1.77
N ILE A 148 -3.22 10.51 2.79
CA ILE A 148 -3.93 11.79 2.70
C ILE A 148 -3.23 12.71 1.68
N CYS A 149 -1.90 12.84 1.76
CA CYS A 149 -1.13 13.68 0.85
C CYS A 149 -1.15 13.19 -0.61
N THR A 150 -1.56 11.94 -0.88
CA THR A 150 -1.73 11.49 -2.28
C THR A 150 -2.86 12.21 -3.04
N ILE A 151 -3.72 12.99 -2.37
CA ILE A 151 -4.68 13.88 -3.04
C ILE A 151 -3.96 14.83 -3.99
N ASP A 152 -2.96 15.57 -3.50
CA ASP A 152 -2.25 16.55 -4.31
C ASP A 152 -1.41 15.86 -5.39
N SER A 153 -0.78 14.75 -5.03
CA SER A 153 -0.03 13.87 -5.94
C SER A 153 -0.86 13.47 -7.16
N ILE A 154 -2.07 12.92 -6.93
CA ILE A 154 -3.00 12.51 -7.99
C ILE A 154 -3.52 13.72 -8.77
N PHE A 155 -3.90 14.80 -8.09
CA PHE A 155 -4.39 16.00 -8.74
C PHE A 155 -3.36 16.63 -9.69
N SER A 156 -2.13 16.78 -9.21
CA SER A 156 -1.01 17.40 -9.94
C SER A 156 -0.31 16.45 -10.92
N LYS A 157 -0.64 15.15 -10.87
CA LYS A 157 -0.03 14.09 -11.69
C LYS A 157 1.49 13.98 -11.50
N LYS A 158 1.97 14.23 -10.28
CA LYS A 158 3.40 14.11 -9.89
C LYS A 158 3.60 12.89 -9.01
N GLU A 159 4.83 12.49 -8.72
CA GLU A 159 5.11 11.45 -7.73
C GLU A 159 4.47 10.08 -8.06
N GLU A 160 3.54 9.58 -7.23
CA GLU A 160 2.95 8.24 -7.35
C GLU A 160 2.30 8.00 -8.74
N PRO A 161 1.46 8.91 -9.29
CA PRO A 161 0.90 8.82 -10.63
C PRO A 161 1.83 9.30 -11.78
N LYS A 162 3.05 9.79 -11.51
CA LYS A 162 3.92 10.40 -12.54
C LYS A 162 4.10 9.54 -13.79
N HIS A 163 4.21 8.22 -13.59
CA HIS A 163 4.42 7.22 -14.64
C HIS A 163 3.15 6.42 -14.98
N PHE A 164 1.96 6.99 -14.73
CA PHE A 164 0.69 6.33 -15.01
C PHE A 164 0.60 5.89 -16.49
N PHE A 165 1.02 6.73 -17.42
CA PHE A 165 0.80 6.44 -18.84
C PHE A 165 1.63 5.27 -19.34
N GLU A 166 2.84 5.10 -18.84
CA GLU A 166 3.84 4.18 -19.38
C GLU A 166 4.08 2.95 -18.49
N ASN A 167 3.66 2.98 -17.22
CA ASN A 167 4.01 1.95 -16.25
C ASN A 167 2.79 1.35 -15.53
N LYS A 168 2.59 0.04 -15.71
CA LYS A 168 1.44 -0.71 -15.17
C LYS A 168 1.39 -0.72 -13.64
N ARG A 169 2.55 -0.75 -12.96
CA ARG A 169 2.61 -0.70 -11.49
C ARG A 169 2.09 0.64 -10.97
N HIS A 170 2.53 1.76 -11.57
CA HIS A 170 2.07 3.10 -11.19
C HIS A 170 0.58 3.29 -11.46
N ARG A 171 0.03 2.73 -12.55
CA ARG A 171 -1.42 2.71 -12.79
C ARG A 171 -2.18 1.99 -11.68
N CYS A 172 -1.78 0.76 -11.38
CA CYS A 172 -2.43 -0.05 -10.34
C CYS A 172 -2.38 0.67 -8.98
N ARG A 173 -1.25 1.31 -8.66
CA ARG A 173 -1.09 2.09 -7.44
C ARG A 173 -2.01 3.30 -7.41
N THR A 174 -2.10 4.04 -8.51
CA THR A 174 -3.02 5.19 -8.64
C THR A 174 -4.48 4.77 -8.41
N TYR A 175 -4.91 3.63 -8.98
CA TYR A 175 -6.26 3.11 -8.75
C TYR A 175 -6.50 2.76 -7.28
N GLN A 176 -5.54 2.10 -6.63
CA GLN A 176 -5.64 1.73 -5.22
C GLN A 176 -5.72 2.97 -4.33
N LEU A 177 -4.84 3.95 -4.53
CA LEU A 177 -4.84 5.20 -3.77
C LEU A 177 -6.15 5.96 -3.94
N TYR A 178 -6.64 6.11 -5.17
CA TYR A 178 -7.93 6.76 -5.41
C TYR A 178 -9.10 6.06 -4.72
N ILE A 179 -9.15 4.72 -4.74
CA ILE A 179 -10.18 3.97 -4.01
C ILE A 179 -10.13 4.26 -2.51
N MET A 180 -8.93 4.32 -1.94
CA MET A 180 -8.73 4.65 -0.53
C MET A 180 -9.19 6.09 -0.23
N LEU A 181 -8.83 7.05 -1.08
CA LEU A 181 -9.23 8.45 -0.94
C LEU A 181 -10.76 8.62 -1.01
N GLU A 182 -11.45 7.97 -1.95
CA GLU A 182 -12.93 7.98 -2.01
C GLU A 182 -13.56 7.42 -0.73
N LYS A 183 -12.93 6.43 -0.10
CA LYS A 183 -13.43 5.88 1.16
C LYS A 183 -13.20 6.79 2.35
N ILE A 184 -12.12 7.57 2.32
CA ILE A 184 -11.80 8.53 3.39
C ILE A 184 -12.64 9.79 3.22
N PHE A 185 -12.66 10.39 2.04
CA PHE A 185 -13.18 11.74 1.78
C PHE A 185 -14.47 11.78 0.97
N GLY A 186 -14.98 10.66 0.47
CA GLY A 186 -16.20 10.64 -0.37
C GLY A 186 -17.44 11.20 0.32
N TYR A 187 -17.47 11.25 1.65
CA TYR A 187 -18.55 11.89 2.42
C TYR A 187 -18.60 13.42 2.25
N LEU A 188 -17.52 14.04 1.80
CA LEU A 188 -17.43 15.48 1.52
C LEU A 188 -17.88 15.83 0.10
N LEU A 189 -18.10 14.83 -0.75
CA LEU A 189 -18.32 15.02 -2.18
C LEU A 189 -19.79 14.83 -2.56
N PRO A 190 -20.23 15.44 -3.69
CA PRO A 190 -21.50 15.07 -4.30
C PRO A 190 -21.55 13.55 -4.60
N PRO A 191 -22.71 12.90 -4.45
CA PRO A 191 -22.86 11.48 -4.79
C PRO A 191 -22.41 11.19 -6.23
N MET A 192 -21.72 10.06 -6.43
CA MET A 192 -21.38 9.60 -7.77
C MET A 192 -22.65 9.34 -8.59
N SER A 193 -22.65 9.79 -9.84
CA SER A 193 -23.61 9.35 -10.84
C SER A 193 -23.54 7.82 -11.03
N PHE A 194 -24.58 7.25 -11.64
CA PHE A 194 -24.62 5.81 -11.94
C PHE A 194 -23.40 5.36 -12.77
N PHE A 195 -23.00 6.16 -13.77
CA PHE A 195 -21.84 5.87 -14.61
C PHE A 195 -20.52 5.94 -13.85
N GLU A 196 -20.32 6.97 -13.00
CA GLU A 196 -19.13 7.05 -12.14
C GLU A 196 -19.05 5.87 -11.18
N LYS A 197 -20.17 5.48 -10.58
CA LYS A 197 -20.23 4.34 -9.66
C LYS A 197 -19.86 3.03 -10.35
N GLN A 198 -20.31 2.81 -11.60
CA GLN A 198 -19.88 1.64 -12.38
C GLN A 198 -18.36 1.64 -12.62
N LYS A 199 -17.80 2.78 -13.05
CA LYS A 199 -16.35 2.92 -13.27
C LYS A 199 -15.56 2.69 -11.99
N PHE A 200 -16.00 3.28 -10.87
CA PHE A 200 -15.40 3.09 -9.55
C PHE A 200 -15.39 1.61 -9.14
N CYS A 201 -16.53 0.91 -9.25
CA CYS A 201 -16.60 -0.53 -8.99
C CYS A 201 -15.70 -1.35 -9.95
N GLY A 202 -15.51 -0.87 -11.18
CA GLY A 202 -14.60 -1.47 -12.16
C GLY A 202 -13.12 -1.39 -11.76
N LEU A 203 -12.71 -0.37 -10.98
CA LEU A 203 -11.32 -0.18 -10.58
C LEU A 203 -10.77 -1.34 -9.74
N PHE A 204 -11.60 -1.98 -8.91
CA PHE A 204 -11.19 -3.14 -8.11
C PHE A 204 -10.66 -4.30 -8.97
N LYS A 205 -11.19 -4.46 -10.19
CA LYS A 205 -10.72 -5.48 -11.14
C LYS A 205 -9.41 -5.09 -11.84
N ARG A 206 -9.05 -3.80 -11.81
CA ARG A 206 -7.87 -3.23 -12.48
C ARG A 206 -6.66 -3.14 -11.56
N ILE A 207 -6.83 -3.29 -10.26
CA ILE A 207 -5.71 -3.43 -9.33
C ILE A 207 -5.08 -4.80 -9.59
N ASP A 208 -4.14 -4.85 -10.53
CA ASP A 208 -3.38 -6.05 -10.83
C ASP A 208 -2.33 -6.26 -9.74
N ASN A 209 -2.54 -7.30 -8.93
CA ASN A 209 -1.62 -7.73 -7.89
C ASN A 209 -0.59 -8.75 -8.40
N SER A 210 -0.58 -9.07 -9.69
CA SER A 210 0.44 -9.90 -10.31
C SER A 210 1.83 -9.33 -10.06
N ILE A 211 2.79 -10.22 -9.89
CA ILE A 211 4.21 -9.89 -9.75
C ILE A 211 5.04 -10.40 -10.94
N GLN A 212 4.38 -11.04 -11.92
CA GLN A 212 5.03 -11.52 -13.15
C GLN A 212 5.67 -10.40 -13.95
N MET A 213 5.07 -9.20 -13.92
CA MET A 213 5.57 -8.03 -14.66
C MET A 213 7.01 -7.64 -14.30
N PHE A 214 7.53 -8.06 -13.14
CA PHE A 214 8.91 -7.80 -12.74
C PHE A 214 9.93 -8.78 -13.36
N TYR A 215 9.48 -9.93 -13.85
CA TYR A 215 10.29 -10.91 -14.59
C TYR A 215 10.28 -10.64 -16.10
N ALA A 216 9.28 -9.90 -16.59
CA ALA A 216 9.16 -9.50 -17.99
C ALA A 216 9.04 -7.97 -18.10
N LEU A 217 10.18 -7.28 -18.22
CA LEU A 217 10.23 -5.81 -18.28
C LEU A 217 9.25 -5.17 -19.28
N PRO A 218 9.03 -5.72 -20.50
CA PRO A 218 8.04 -5.19 -21.42
C PRO A 218 6.60 -5.23 -20.89
N GLU A 219 6.28 -6.12 -19.95
CA GLU A 219 4.95 -6.18 -19.31
C GLU A 219 4.75 -5.09 -18.25
N LEU A 220 5.85 -4.60 -17.67
CA LEU A 220 5.84 -3.48 -16.72
C LEU A 220 5.64 -2.14 -17.46
N TYR A 221 6.36 -1.95 -18.56
CA TYR A 221 6.34 -0.73 -19.37
C TYR A 221 5.36 -0.84 -20.56
N ILE A 222 4.07 -0.96 -20.25
CA ILE A 222 2.99 -0.95 -21.24
C ILE A 222 2.23 0.36 -21.13
N ASN A 223 1.98 1.00 -22.28
CA ASN A 223 1.15 2.20 -22.36
C ASN A 223 -0.28 1.96 -21.85
N ALA A 224 -0.85 2.97 -21.18
CA ALA A 224 -2.23 2.96 -20.72
C ALA A 224 -3.19 2.81 -21.91
N SER A 225 -4.22 1.97 -21.75
CA SER A 225 -5.26 1.85 -22.76
C SER A 225 -6.14 3.11 -22.81
N GLU A 226 -6.87 3.32 -23.92
CA GLU A 226 -7.82 4.43 -24.05
C GLU A 226 -8.84 4.46 -22.91
N ASP A 227 -9.31 3.28 -22.48
CA ASP A 227 -10.25 3.13 -21.39
C ASP A 227 -9.63 3.45 -20.01
N GLU A 228 -8.35 3.11 -19.77
CA GLU A 228 -7.62 3.54 -18.57
C GLU A 228 -7.46 5.06 -18.52
N ILE A 229 -7.09 5.68 -19.64
CA ILE A 229 -6.96 7.13 -19.79
C ILE A 229 -8.32 7.82 -19.59
N TYR A 230 -9.38 7.23 -20.14
CA TYR A 230 -10.74 7.73 -19.99
C TYR A 230 -11.20 7.67 -18.53
N VAL A 231 -10.93 6.58 -17.80
CA VAL A 231 -11.23 6.47 -16.36
C VAL A 231 -10.44 7.49 -15.56
N LEU A 232 -9.15 7.68 -15.85
CA LEU A 232 -8.33 8.71 -15.18
C LEU A 232 -8.93 10.10 -15.36
N ASN A 233 -9.28 10.48 -16.59
CA ASN A 233 -9.70 11.84 -16.92
C ASN A 233 -11.17 12.14 -16.59
N THR A 234 -12.04 11.13 -16.54
CA THR A 234 -13.49 11.34 -16.34
C THR A 234 -14.01 10.90 -14.97
N LEU A 235 -13.19 10.21 -14.17
CA LEU A 235 -13.54 9.81 -12.81
C LEU A 235 -12.48 10.27 -11.83
N ILE A 236 -11.24 9.77 -11.94
CA ILE A 236 -10.23 9.92 -10.89
C ILE A 236 -9.83 11.38 -10.69
N ILE A 237 -9.32 12.04 -11.74
CA ILE A 237 -8.84 13.42 -11.63
C ILE A 237 -9.96 14.40 -11.23
N PRO A 238 -11.15 14.39 -11.86
CA PRO A 238 -12.23 15.29 -11.47
C PRO A 238 -12.66 15.10 -10.00
N ARG A 239 -12.74 13.86 -9.52
CA ARG A 239 -13.17 13.62 -8.14
C ARG A 239 -12.09 13.96 -7.12
N VAL A 240 -10.82 13.69 -7.42
CA VAL A 240 -9.71 14.14 -6.56
C VAL A 240 -9.61 15.67 -6.53
N ALA A 241 -9.90 16.37 -7.65
CA ALA A 241 -9.99 17.83 -7.65
C ALA A 241 -11.09 18.34 -6.69
N LEU A 242 -12.26 17.69 -6.68
CA LEU A 242 -13.32 18.01 -5.72
C LEU A 242 -12.88 17.73 -4.27
N MET A 243 -12.14 16.64 -4.03
CA MET A 243 -11.56 16.36 -2.70
C MET A 243 -10.61 17.47 -2.29
N GLN A 244 -9.65 17.84 -3.15
CA GLN A 244 -8.66 18.88 -2.86
C GLN A 244 -9.31 20.21 -2.48
N GLN A 245 -10.42 20.57 -3.14
CA GLN A 245 -11.21 21.74 -2.77
C GLN A 245 -11.92 21.54 -1.42
N ALA A 246 -12.66 20.43 -1.28
CA ALA A 246 -13.50 20.18 -0.11
C ALA A 246 -12.71 20.04 1.20
N ILE A 247 -11.51 19.45 1.18
CA ILE A 247 -10.68 19.27 2.38
C ILE A 247 -10.12 20.58 2.93
N GLN A 248 -10.15 21.65 2.15
CA GLN A 248 -9.71 22.98 2.58
C GLN A 248 -10.89 23.83 3.09
N LEU A 249 -12.14 23.38 2.89
CA LEU A 249 -13.33 24.07 3.36
C LEU A 249 -13.57 23.75 4.84
N GLY A 250 -13.91 24.77 5.62
CA GLY A 250 -14.24 24.63 7.04
C GLY A 250 -13.93 25.90 7.83
N SER A 251 -14.42 25.98 9.06
CA SER A 251 -14.13 27.08 9.98
C SER A 251 -12.81 26.91 10.74
N ASP A 252 -12.30 25.68 10.85
CA ASP A 252 -11.06 25.40 11.56
C ASP A 252 -9.81 25.79 10.75
N ALA A 253 -8.68 25.90 11.44
CA ALA A 253 -7.40 26.23 10.83
C ALA A 253 -6.97 25.20 9.76
N LEU A 254 -6.34 25.70 8.71
CA LEU A 254 -5.60 24.88 7.75
C LEU A 254 -4.26 24.47 8.38
N ILE A 255 -3.92 23.20 8.25
CA ILE A 255 -2.61 22.67 8.57
C ILE A 255 -1.89 22.31 7.27
N LYS A 256 -0.57 22.50 7.25
CA LYS A 256 0.30 22.03 6.18
C LYS A 256 0.89 20.67 6.60
N LEU A 257 0.58 19.64 5.83
CA LEU A 257 1.15 18.32 5.97
C LEU A 257 2.32 18.15 5.00
N GLU A 258 3.36 17.47 5.48
CA GLU A 258 4.50 17.02 4.69
C GLU A 258 4.88 15.61 5.15
N CYS A 259 5.11 14.69 4.21
CA CYS A 259 5.55 13.34 4.52
C CYS A 259 6.30 12.71 3.34
N ASP A 260 7.18 11.75 3.63
CA ASP A 260 7.89 10.99 2.59
C ASP A 260 6.97 9.92 1.97
N ALA A 261 6.98 9.78 0.64
CA ALA A 261 6.25 8.72 -0.06
C ALA A 261 6.88 7.33 0.14
N TYR A 262 6.09 6.26 0.23
CA TYR A 262 6.59 4.90 0.56
C TYR A 262 7.12 4.10 -0.62
N HIS A 263 6.81 4.49 -1.85
CA HIS A 263 7.14 3.70 -3.05
C HIS A 263 7.95 4.47 -4.10
N ILE A 264 8.34 5.70 -3.77
CA ILE A 264 9.12 6.63 -4.60
C ILE A 264 9.93 7.53 -3.66
N ALA A 265 11.08 8.00 -4.13
CA ALA A 265 11.95 8.93 -3.41
C ALA A 265 11.49 10.40 -3.55
N GLU A 266 10.21 10.67 -3.34
CA GLU A 266 9.63 12.02 -3.43
C GLU A 266 8.85 12.34 -2.13
N LYS A 267 8.78 13.63 -1.80
CA LYS A 267 7.99 14.15 -0.67
C LYS A 267 6.60 14.54 -1.14
N LEU A 268 5.60 14.32 -0.30
CA LEU A 268 4.22 14.72 -0.56
C LEU A 268 3.84 15.86 0.37
N GLU A 269 3.08 16.82 -0.16
CA GLU A 269 2.59 17.97 0.60
C GLU A 269 1.09 18.17 0.40
N LEU A 270 0.40 18.64 1.44
CA LEU A 270 -1.04 18.97 1.35
C LEU A 270 -1.44 20.03 2.38
N ALA A 271 -2.28 20.97 1.98
CA ALA A 271 -3.01 21.82 2.91
C ALA A 271 -4.41 21.23 3.17
N ILE A 272 -4.78 21.08 4.44
CA ILE A 272 -6.04 20.44 4.85
C ILE A 272 -6.59 21.11 6.11
N ASN A 273 -7.92 21.20 6.22
CA ASN A 273 -8.60 21.63 7.43
C ASN A 273 -8.34 20.63 8.58
N LYS A 274 -8.01 21.15 9.77
CA LYS A 274 -7.61 20.34 10.92
C LYS A 274 -8.62 19.25 11.31
N ASN A 275 -9.91 19.55 11.35
CA ASN A 275 -10.93 18.57 11.74
C ASN A 275 -11.09 17.47 10.68
N ILE A 276 -11.06 17.85 9.39
CA ILE A 276 -11.08 16.88 8.29
C ILE A 276 -9.87 15.94 8.36
N TYR A 277 -8.70 16.49 8.67
CA TYR A 277 -7.48 15.72 8.88
C TYR A 277 -7.60 14.73 10.05
N GLU A 278 -8.02 15.19 11.23
CA GLU A 278 -8.17 14.35 12.42
C GLU A 278 -9.16 13.20 12.19
N ASN A 279 -10.27 13.46 11.48
CA ASN A 279 -11.23 12.44 11.08
C ASN A 279 -10.61 11.42 10.10
N ALA A 280 -9.83 11.89 9.12
CA ALA A 280 -9.17 11.01 8.16
C ALA A 280 -8.13 10.10 8.83
N VAL A 281 -7.28 10.66 9.70
CA VAL A 281 -6.29 9.90 10.49
C VAL A 281 -6.99 8.87 11.38
N THR A 282 -8.04 9.28 12.09
CA THR A 282 -8.82 8.37 12.95
C THR A 282 -9.39 7.21 12.13
N LYS A 283 -9.99 7.49 10.97
CA LYS A 283 -10.54 6.45 10.10
C LYS A 283 -9.49 5.46 9.62
N ILE A 284 -8.34 5.95 9.14
CA ILE A 284 -7.24 5.09 8.65
C ILE A 284 -6.68 4.23 9.79
N THR A 285 -6.41 4.82 10.95
CA THR A 285 -5.84 4.11 12.10
C THR A 285 -6.80 3.08 12.66
N THR A 286 -8.06 3.44 12.91
CA THR A 286 -9.08 2.52 13.44
C THR A 286 -9.35 1.37 12.49
N THR A 287 -9.52 1.63 11.18
CA THR A 287 -9.78 0.55 10.21
C THR A 287 -8.60 -0.42 10.12
N TYR A 288 -7.35 0.08 10.13
CA TYR A 288 -6.17 -0.80 10.17
C TYR A 288 -6.13 -1.68 11.43
N LEU A 289 -6.34 -1.09 12.61
CA LEU A 289 -6.29 -1.79 13.89
C LEU A 289 -7.39 -2.85 14.01
N ASN A 290 -8.59 -2.55 13.50
CA ASN A 290 -9.73 -3.46 13.52
C ASN A 290 -9.68 -4.53 12.41
N TYR A 291 -8.77 -4.40 11.43
CA TYR A 291 -8.59 -5.37 10.35
C TYR A 291 -7.74 -6.58 10.76
N ILE A 292 -7.79 -6.96 12.04
CA ILE A 292 -7.21 -8.19 12.55
C ILE A 292 -8.37 -9.19 12.61
N GLN A 293 -8.25 -10.31 11.90
CA GLN A 293 -9.20 -11.39 12.05
C GLN A 293 -8.94 -12.04 13.42
N THR A 294 -9.70 -11.62 14.43
CA THR A 294 -9.84 -12.40 15.66
C THR A 294 -10.60 -13.68 15.30
N LYS A 295 -10.08 -14.80 15.78
CA LYS A 295 -10.61 -16.16 15.58
C LYS A 295 -12.13 -16.25 15.73
#